data_AF-A0A931P5J8-F1
#
_entry.id   AF-A0A931P5J8-F1
#
_cell.length_a   1.000
_cell.length_b   1.000
_cell.length_c   1.000
_cell.angle_alpha   90.00
_cell.angle_beta   90.00
_cell.angle_gamma   90.00
#
_symmetry.space_group_name_H-M   'P 1'
#
loop_
_entity.id
_entity.type
_entity.pdbx_description
1 polymer ?
#
loop_
_entity_poly.entity_id
_entity_poly.type
_entity_poly.pdbx_seq_one_letter_code
_entity_poly.pdbx_strand_id
1 'polypeptide(L)'
;MTTCNNVLEIAIRLESACTKFHPASRVKSEISPDYWIRSAVALVAANKLEPLIPIDPELFIASQFERGEFTIPEDVENAVTRYKSSVMRTICKLRQELSEELKWLTSASRRGMSVERLIRTHSRKITPLSLYIHAQRMNRDDLADGLISQVLEQHEHCPLYRAASIQWLEEGRYPAFASLERWRRSKVVAPPSWDVTHN
;
A
#
# COMPACT_ATOMS: atom_id res chain seq x y z
N MET A 1 0.13 -7.12 5.31
CA MET A 1 0.76 -7.47 4.02
C MET A 1 2.04 -8.25 4.28
N THR A 2 2.07 -9.52 3.90
CA THR A 2 3.20 -10.44 4.05
C THR A 2 4.31 -9.99 3.12
N THR A 3 5.44 -9.51 3.65
CA THR A 3 6.65 -9.27 2.85
C THR A 3 7.18 -10.61 2.39
N CYS A 4 6.84 -11.02 1.18
CA CYS A 4 7.44 -12.17 0.53
C CYS A 4 8.93 -11.87 0.35
N ASN A 5 9.76 -12.31 1.29
CA ASN A 5 11.20 -12.02 1.25
C ASN A 5 11.96 -12.98 0.33
N ASN A 6 11.28 -13.99 -0.23
CA ASN A 6 11.89 -14.95 -1.16
C ASN A 6 11.36 -14.71 -2.59
N VAL A 7 12.29 -14.57 -3.54
CA VAL A 7 12.03 -14.50 -4.99
C VAL A 7 11.12 -15.64 -5.45
N LEU A 8 11.29 -16.85 -4.90
CA LEU A 8 10.48 -18.00 -5.25
C LEU A 8 9.00 -17.83 -4.85
N GLU A 9 8.74 -17.23 -3.68
CA GLU A 9 7.38 -16.97 -3.21
C GLU A 9 6.69 -15.93 -4.10
N ILE A 10 7.43 -14.88 -4.50
CA ILE A 10 6.95 -13.86 -5.44
C ILE A 10 6.63 -14.52 -6.79
N ALA A 11 7.50 -15.39 -7.30
CA ALA A 11 7.28 -16.11 -8.56
C ALA A 11 6.01 -16.99 -8.52
N ILE A 12 5.81 -17.75 -7.44
CA ILE A 12 4.61 -18.58 -7.23
C ILE A 12 3.35 -17.71 -7.20
N ARG A 13 3.40 -16.56 -6.53
CA ARG A 13 2.27 -15.62 -6.48
C ARG A 13 1.99 -14.98 -7.83
N LEU A 14 3.02 -14.65 -8.63
CA LEU A 14 2.86 -14.13 -9.99
C LEU A 14 2.12 -15.16 -10.88
N GLU A 15 2.56 -16.41 -10.84
CA GLU A 15 1.92 -17.50 -11.58
C GLU A 15 0.46 -17.74 -11.13
N SER A 16 0.24 -17.75 -9.81
CA SER A 16 -1.09 -17.93 -9.21
C SER A 16 -2.03 -16.78 -9.58
N ALA A 17 -1.54 -15.54 -9.53
CA ALA A 17 -2.28 -14.35 -9.91
C ALA A 17 -2.63 -14.40 -11.41
N CYS A 18 -1.68 -14.74 -12.28
CA CYS A 18 -1.93 -14.93 -13.71
C CYS A 18 -3.04 -15.96 -13.95
N THR A 19 -2.98 -17.11 -13.28
CA THR A 19 -4.02 -18.15 -13.37
C THR A 19 -5.38 -17.65 -12.89
N LYS A 20 -5.42 -16.86 -11.81
CA LYS A 20 -6.67 -16.31 -11.26
C LYS A 20 -7.34 -15.33 -12.21
N PHE A 21 -6.54 -14.46 -12.85
CA PHE A 21 -7.07 -13.52 -13.83
C PHE A 21 -7.34 -14.18 -15.19
N HIS A 22 -6.71 -15.33 -15.49
CA HIS A 22 -6.90 -16.11 -16.72
C HIS A 22 -7.06 -17.61 -16.46
N PRO A 23 -8.29 -18.07 -16.16
CA PRO A 23 -8.56 -19.50 -16.04
C PRO A 23 -8.52 -20.24 -17.40
N ALA A 24 -8.40 -19.53 -18.52
CA ALA A 24 -8.34 -20.13 -19.85
C ALA A 24 -7.07 -20.98 -20.03
N SER A 25 -7.25 -22.25 -20.38
CA SER A 25 -6.22 -23.30 -20.47
C SER A 25 -5.05 -23.01 -21.42
N ARG A 26 -5.12 -21.98 -22.27
CA ARG A 26 -4.07 -21.64 -23.25
C ARG A 26 -2.85 -20.94 -22.65
N VAL A 27 -3.01 -20.22 -21.53
CA VAL A 27 -1.91 -19.44 -20.94
C VAL A 27 -0.90 -20.31 -20.20
N LYS A 28 -1.34 -21.45 -19.65
CA LYS A 28 -0.48 -22.32 -18.82
C LYS A 28 0.57 -23.13 -19.60
N SER A 29 0.33 -23.41 -20.89
CA SER A 29 1.24 -24.22 -21.69
C SER A 29 2.40 -23.45 -22.33
N GLU A 30 2.35 -22.11 -22.33
CA GLU A 30 3.29 -21.28 -23.09
C GLU A 30 4.30 -20.49 -22.23
N ILE A 31 4.05 -20.32 -20.93
CA ILE A 31 4.94 -19.56 -20.05
C ILE A 31 5.90 -20.51 -19.31
N SER A 32 7.19 -20.38 -19.58
CA SER A 32 8.23 -21.10 -18.85
C SER A 32 8.26 -20.69 -17.37
N PRO A 33 8.48 -21.62 -16.41
CA PRO A 33 8.74 -21.30 -15.01
C PRO A 33 9.83 -20.23 -14.80
N ASP A 34 10.83 -20.19 -15.68
CA ASP A 34 11.91 -19.20 -15.65
C ASP A 34 11.41 -17.76 -15.82
N TYR A 35 10.32 -17.56 -16.56
CA TYR A 35 9.73 -16.24 -16.74
C TYR A 35 9.24 -15.64 -15.42
N TRP A 36 8.61 -16.46 -14.57
CA TRP A 36 8.11 -16.02 -13.25
C TRP A 36 9.24 -15.68 -12.30
N ILE A 37 10.32 -16.47 -12.31
CA ILE A 37 11.52 -16.20 -11.52
C ILE A 37 12.18 -14.90 -11.98
N ARG A 38 12.38 -14.71 -13.29
CA ARG A 38 12.93 -13.47 -13.86
C ARG A 38 12.08 -12.26 -13.51
N SER A 39 10.75 -12.39 -13.61
CA SER A 39 9.80 -11.33 -13.23
C SER A 39 9.88 -10.99 -11.75
N ALA A 40 9.98 -12.00 -10.87
CA ALA A 40 10.14 -11.80 -9.44
C ALA A 40 11.46 -11.08 -9.10
N VAL A 41 12.58 -11.49 -9.71
CA VAL A 41 13.88 -10.80 -9.56
C VAL A 41 13.78 -9.35 -10.02
N ALA A 42 13.17 -9.12 -11.19
CA ALA A 42 13.04 -7.78 -11.76
C ALA A 42 12.13 -6.88 -10.89
N LEU A 43 11.05 -7.43 -10.30
CA LEU A 43 10.19 -6.70 -9.38
C LEU A 43 10.91 -6.31 -8.09
N VAL A 44 11.71 -7.23 -7.52
CA VAL A 44 12.56 -6.94 -6.36
C VAL A 44 13.61 -5.88 -6.70
N ALA A 45 14.24 -5.97 -7.87
CA ALA A 45 15.22 -4.99 -8.33
C ALA A 45 14.58 -3.61 -8.53
N ALA A 46 13.38 -3.56 -9.13
CA ALA A 46 12.63 -2.32 -9.32
C ALA A 46 12.28 -1.65 -7.98
N ASN A 47 11.83 -2.43 -6.98
CA ASN A 47 11.55 -1.90 -5.65
C ASN A 47 12.84 -1.39 -4.95
N LYS A 48 13.97 -2.07 -5.11
CA LYS A 48 15.26 -1.60 -4.57
C LYS A 48 15.70 -0.26 -5.16
N LEU A 49 15.48 -0.06 -6.46
CA LEU A 49 15.80 1.19 -7.15
C LEU A 49 14.79 2.30 -6.82
N GLU A 50 13.51 1.96 -6.74
CA GLU A 50 12.41 2.88 -6.47
C GLU A 50 11.49 2.32 -5.38
N PRO A 51 11.73 2.61 -4.09
CA PRO A 51 10.97 2.03 -2.97
C PRO A 51 9.47 2.33 -2.96
N LEU A 52 9.01 3.30 -3.75
CA LEU A 52 7.58 3.59 -3.94
C LEU A 52 6.85 2.53 -4.77
N ILE A 53 7.59 1.73 -5.54
CA ILE A 53 7.06 0.64 -6.34
C ILE A 53 6.87 -0.57 -5.43
N PRO A 54 5.64 -1.03 -5.16
CA PRO A 54 5.44 -2.15 -4.25
C PRO A 54 5.90 -3.47 -4.88
N ILE A 55 6.26 -4.43 -4.04
CA ILE A 55 6.42 -5.83 -4.45
C ILE A 55 5.06 -6.50 -4.33
N ASP A 56 4.20 -6.28 -5.32
CA ASP A 56 2.83 -6.80 -5.36
C ASP A 56 2.61 -7.60 -6.66
N PRO A 57 2.69 -8.94 -6.58
CA PRO A 57 2.49 -9.83 -7.73
C PRO A 57 1.14 -9.66 -8.43
N GLU A 58 0.06 -9.52 -7.66
CA GLU A 58 -1.30 -9.41 -8.18
C GLU A 58 -1.48 -8.09 -8.93
N LEU A 59 -0.97 -6.98 -8.37
CA LEU A 59 -0.97 -5.68 -9.03
C LEU A 59 -0.05 -5.68 -10.27
N PHE A 60 1.09 -6.38 -10.20
CA PHE A 60 1.99 -6.52 -11.35
C PHE A 60 1.27 -7.20 -12.52
N ILE A 61 0.61 -8.33 -12.28
CA ILE A 61 -0.18 -9.03 -13.30
C ILE A 61 -1.34 -8.15 -13.79
N ALA A 62 -2.08 -7.52 -12.88
CA ALA A 62 -3.18 -6.61 -13.24
C ALA A 62 -2.74 -5.42 -14.10
N SER A 63 -1.47 -5.00 -14.01
CA SER A 63 -0.93 -3.92 -14.84
C SER A 63 -0.54 -4.34 -16.26
N GLN A 64 -0.48 -5.64 -16.54
CA GLN A 64 -0.15 -6.16 -17.88
C GLN A 64 -1.37 -6.18 -18.81
N PHE A 65 -2.55 -5.77 -18.32
CA PHE A 65 -3.76 -5.68 -19.10
C PHE A 65 -3.77 -4.38 -19.92
N GLU A 66 -3.72 -4.52 -21.23
CA GLU A 66 -3.87 -3.41 -22.15
C GLU A 66 -5.15 -3.63 -22.95
N ARG A 67 -6.09 -2.68 -22.89
CA ARG A 67 -7.39 -2.74 -23.61
C ARG A 67 -8.24 -3.98 -23.32
N GLY A 68 -8.07 -4.59 -22.13
CA GLY A 68 -8.86 -5.75 -21.70
C GLY A 68 -8.31 -7.10 -22.16
N GLU A 69 -7.22 -7.11 -22.92
CA GLU A 69 -6.48 -8.31 -23.27
C GLU A 69 -5.22 -8.42 -22.43
N PHE A 70 -4.93 -9.64 -21.99
CA PHE A 70 -3.70 -9.95 -21.28
C PHE A 70 -2.70 -10.50 -22.27
N THR A 71 -1.58 -9.80 -22.36
CA THR A 71 -0.43 -10.23 -23.14
C THR A 71 0.70 -10.44 -22.17
N ILE A 72 1.15 -11.69 -22.00
CA ILE A 72 2.42 -11.94 -21.32
C ILE A 72 3.49 -11.27 -22.18
N PRO A 73 4.15 -10.22 -21.68
CA PRO A 73 5.22 -9.64 -22.44
C PRO A 73 6.35 -10.68 -22.55
N GLU A 74 6.85 -10.87 -23.77
CA GLU A 74 8.04 -11.70 -24.00
C GLU A 74 9.27 -11.14 -23.26
N ASP A 75 9.23 -9.83 -22.97
CA ASP A 75 10.26 -9.09 -22.26
C ASP A 75 9.81 -8.59 -20.87
N VAL A 76 10.48 -9.12 -19.84
CA VAL A 76 10.28 -8.77 -18.43
C VAL A 76 10.58 -7.29 -18.15
N GLU A 77 11.53 -6.68 -18.85
CA GLU A 77 11.93 -5.29 -18.59
C GLU A 77 10.83 -4.31 -19.02
N ASN A 78 10.22 -4.57 -20.17
CA ASN A 78 9.00 -3.89 -20.60
C ASN A 78 7.83 -4.11 -19.64
N ALA A 79 7.64 -5.33 -19.13
CA ALA A 79 6.60 -5.65 -18.14
C ALA A 79 6.72 -4.80 -16.87
N VAL A 80 7.94 -4.69 -16.35
CA VAL A 80 8.26 -3.87 -15.17
C VAL A 80 8.07 -2.39 -15.47
N THR A 81 8.46 -1.91 -16.65
CA THR A 81 8.26 -0.51 -17.03
C THR A 81 6.77 -0.15 -17.10
N ARG A 82 5.93 -1.02 -17.65
CA ARG A 82 4.46 -0.85 -17.66
C ARG A 82 3.90 -0.85 -16.24
N TYR A 83 4.35 -1.78 -15.40
CA TYR A 83 3.96 -1.85 -13.99
C TYR A 83 4.28 -0.55 -13.25
N LYS A 84 5.53 -0.09 -13.32
CA LYS A 84 5.98 1.17 -12.73
C LYS A 84 5.12 2.33 -13.18
N SER A 85 4.89 2.44 -14.48
CA SER A 85 4.07 3.51 -15.06
C SER A 85 2.63 3.48 -14.54
N SER A 86 2.04 2.29 -14.41
CA SER A 86 0.69 2.10 -13.87
C SER A 86 0.59 2.47 -12.39
N VAL A 87 1.55 2.01 -11.58
CA VAL A 87 1.66 2.35 -10.15
C VAL A 87 1.81 3.86 -9.98
N MET A 88 2.74 4.48 -10.70
CA MET A 88 2.99 5.92 -10.61
C MET A 88 1.77 6.75 -11.04
N ARG A 89 1.08 6.33 -12.10
CA ARG A 89 -0.17 6.99 -12.52
C ARG A 89 -1.23 6.92 -11.43
N THR A 90 -1.38 5.76 -10.78
CA THR A 90 -2.32 5.58 -9.67
C THR A 90 -1.92 6.45 -8.48
N ILE A 91 -0.65 6.45 -8.07
CA ILE A 91 -0.15 7.30 -6.99
C ILE A 91 -0.42 8.79 -7.29
N CYS A 92 -0.19 9.24 -8.53
CA CYS A 92 -0.47 10.62 -8.93
C CYS A 92 -1.96 10.98 -8.81
N LYS A 93 -2.86 10.09 -9.24
CA LYS A 93 -4.31 10.28 -9.07
C LYS A 93 -4.69 10.37 -7.59
N LEU A 94 -4.23 9.43 -6.77
CA LEU A 94 -4.49 9.43 -5.33
C LEU A 94 -3.95 10.69 -4.65
N ARG A 95 -2.78 11.20 -5.08
CA ARG A 95 -2.24 12.49 -4.60
C ARG A 95 -3.14 13.66 -4.95
N GLN A 96 -3.67 13.69 -6.17
CA GLN A 96 -4.59 14.73 -6.58
C GLN A 96 -5.87 14.70 -5.72
N GLU A 97 -6.46 13.53 -5.54
CA GLU A 97 -7.65 13.31 -4.70
C GLU A 97 -7.39 13.79 -3.26
N LEU A 98 -6.31 13.31 -2.61
CA LEU A 98 -5.93 13.75 -1.27
C LEU A 98 -5.71 15.27 -1.18
N SER A 99 -5.07 15.87 -2.19
CA SER A 99 -4.83 17.31 -2.23
C SER A 99 -6.13 18.11 -2.28
N GLU A 100 -7.09 17.69 -3.10
CA GLU A 100 -8.40 18.32 -3.24
C GLU A 100 -9.22 18.19 -1.94
N GLU A 101 -9.22 17.02 -1.34
CA GLU A 101 -9.88 16.74 -0.06
C GLU A 101 -9.31 17.59 1.08
N LEU A 102 -7.98 17.66 1.20
CA LEU A 102 -7.31 18.45 2.23
C LEU A 102 -7.52 19.96 2.05
N LYS A 103 -7.54 20.45 0.79
CA LYS A 103 -7.90 21.85 0.50
C LYS A 103 -9.32 22.15 0.98
N TRP A 104 -10.26 21.25 0.72
CA TRP A 104 -11.64 21.41 1.18
C TRP A 104 -11.73 21.41 2.71
N LEU A 105 -11.08 20.46 3.39
CA LEU A 105 -11.06 20.36 4.87
C LEU A 105 -10.46 21.62 5.52
N THR A 106 -9.37 22.12 4.94
CA THR A 106 -8.73 23.37 5.38
C THR A 106 -9.66 24.57 5.20
N SER A 107 -10.34 24.67 4.06
CA SER A 107 -11.31 25.73 3.77
C SER A 107 -12.51 25.69 4.73
N ALA A 108 -13.06 24.51 4.99
CA ALA A 108 -14.16 24.33 5.93
C ALA A 108 -13.77 24.70 7.37
N SER A 109 -12.55 24.34 7.80
CA SER A 109 -12.01 24.72 9.10
C SER A 109 -11.85 26.24 9.23
N ARG A 110 -11.33 26.91 8.19
CA ARG A 110 -11.22 28.38 8.14
C ARG A 110 -12.57 29.10 8.21
N ARG A 111 -13.65 28.44 7.77
CA ARG A 111 -15.03 28.94 7.88
C ARG A 111 -15.67 28.65 9.25
N GLY A 112 -14.91 28.15 10.22
CA GLY A 112 -15.36 27.89 11.59
C GLY A 112 -15.98 26.51 11.81
N MET A 113 -15.86 25.58 10.85
CA MET A 113 -16.29 24.20 11.10
C MET A 113 -15.25 23.47 11.96
N SER A 114 -15.68 22.92 13.10
CA SER A 114 -14.77 22.16 13.96
C SER A 114 -14.35 20.83 13.31
N VAL A 115 -13.18 20.32 13.72
CA VAL A 115 -12.63 19.05 13.20
C VAL A 115 -13.54 17.87 13.56
N GLU A 116 -14.13 17.86 14.75
CA GLU A 116 -15.10 16.84 15.17
C GLU A 116 -16.32 16.82 14.26
N ARG A 117 -16.83 18.00 13.90
CA ARG A 117 -17.96 18.12 13.00
C ARG A 117 -17.60 17.62 11.61
N LEU A 118 -16.42 17.96 11.10
CA LEU A 118 -15.94 17.49 9.79
C LEU A 118 -15.83 15.96 9.75
N ILE A 119 -15.26 15.35 10.78
CA ILE A 119 -15.13 13.89 10.89
C ILE A 119 -16.51 13.21 10.95
N ARG A 120 -17.43 13.74 11.77
CA ARG A 120 -18.78 13.19 11.91
C ARG A 120 -19.64 13.35 10.65
N THR A 121 -19.33 14.32 9.79
CA THR A 121 -20.17 14.64 8.62
C THR A 121 -20.04 13.62 7.49
N HIS A 122 -19.14 12.63 7.58
CA HIS A 122 -18.96 11.51 6.63
C HIS A 122 -19.47 11.79 5.20
N SER A 123 -18.84 12.75 4.53
CA SER A 123 -19.12 13.00 3.12
C SER A 123 -18.51 11.87 2.29
N ARG A 124 -19.24 11.37 1.28
CA ARG A 124 -18.73 10.33 0.35
C ARG A 124 -17.49 10.76 -0.44
N LYS A 125 -17.14 12.04 -0.44
CA LYS A 125 -15.93 12.60 -1.07
C LYS A 125 -14.73 12.69 -0.13
N ILE A 126 -14.98 12.36 1.14
CA ILE A 126 -14.13 12.32 2.33
C ILE A 126 -13.32 11.05 2.55
N THR A 127 -12.09 10.85 2.06
CA THR A 127 -11.38 9.63 2.47
C THR A 127 -11.01 9.66 3.97
N PRO A 128 -11.06 8.52 4.67
CA PRO A 128 -10.59 8.43 6.05
C PRO A 128 -9.16 8.94 6.23
N LEU A 129 -8.28 8.67 5.27
CA LEU A 129 -6.91 9.15 5.28
C LEU A 129 -6.81 10.68 5.26
N SER A 130 -7.59 11.38 4.43
CA SER A 130 -7.61 12.84 4.44
C SER A 130 -8.10 13.42 5.77
N LEU A 131 -9.10 12.81 6.39
CA LEU A 131 -9.58 13.21 7.72
C LEU A 131 -8.49 13.00 8.79
N TYR A 132 -7.79 11.87 8.74
CA TYR A 132 -6.69 11.55 9.65
C TYR A 132 -5.54 12.56 9.51
N ILE A 133 -5.11 12.84 8.27
CA ILE A 133 -4.07 13.83 7.97
C ILE A 133 -4.47 15.20 8.50
N HIS A 134 -5.73 15.59 8.31
CA HIS A 134 -6.24 16.87 8.78
C HIS A 134 -6.28 16.96 10.32
N ALA A 135 -6.73 15.90 11.00
CA ALA A 135 -6.73 15.84 12.46
C ALA A 135 -5.31 15.95 13.03
N GLN A 136 -4.34 15.21 12.45
CA GLN A 136 -2.92 15.30 12.79
C GLN A 136 -2.37 16.73 12.63
N ARG A 137 -2.69 17.41 11.53
CA ARG A 137 -2.26 18.79 11.28
C ARG A 137 -2.85 19.81 12.26
N MET A 138 -4.00 19.50 12.84
CA MET A 138 -4.66 20.32 13.85
C MET A 138 -4.22 19.94 15.28
N ASN A 139 -3.23 19.07 15.44
CA ASN A 139 -2.78 18.52 16.73
C ASN A 139 -3.91 17.89 17.55
N ARG A 140 -4.85 17.22 16.85
CA ARG A 140 -5.97 16.49 17.45
C ARG A 140 -5.75 15.00 17.36
N ASP A 141 -4.76 14.54 18.12
CA ASP A 141 -4.37 13.12 18.18
C ASP A 141 -5.53 12.24 18.66
N ASP A 142 -6.39 12.75 19.56
CA ASP A 142 -7.61 12.08 20.01
C ASP A 142 -8.55 11.71 18.85
N LEU A 143 -8.71 12.63 17.89
CA LEU A 143 -9.54 12.42 16.71
C LEU A 143 -8.83 11.58 15.65
N ALA A 144 -7.52 11.76 15.50
CA ALA A 144 -6.71 10.96 14.59
C ALA A 144 -6.70 9.48 15.01
N ASP A 145 -6.56 9.18 16.30
CA ASP A 145 -6.60 7.83 16.85
C ASP A 145 -7.94 7.15 16.55
N GLY A 146 -9.05 7.87 16.66
CA GLY A 146 -10.38 7.37 16.32
C GLY A 146 -10.58 7.01 14.84
N LEU A 147 -9.70 7.49 13.96
CA LEU A 147 -9.74 7.21 12.52
C LEU A 147 -8.83 6.07 12.07
N ILE A 148 -7.93 5.59 12.94
CA ILE A 148 -6.89 4.60 12.58
C ILE A 148 -7.49 3.37 11.91
N SER A 149 -8.54 2.77 12.48
CA SER A 149 -9.15 1.55 11.91
C SER A 149 -9.69 1.77 10.49
N GLN A 150 -10.30 2.93 10.22
CA GLN A 150 -10.83 3.25 8.89
C GLN A 150 -9.69 3.51 7.89
N VAL A 151 -8.59 4.13 8.33
CA VAL A 151 -7.40 4.32 7.48
C VAL A 151 -6.73 2.98 7.18
N LEU A 152 -6.68 2.06 8.15
CA LEU A 152 -6.15 0.71 7.93
C LEU A 152 -7.04 -0.09 6.97
N GLU A 153 -8.36 -0.03 7.12
CA GLU A 153 -9.29 -0.63 6.16
C GLU A 153 -9.08 -0.06 4.75
N GLN A 154 -8.99 1.27 4.63
CA GLN A 154 -8.67 1.94 3.36
C GLN A 154 -7.32 1.45 2.79
N HIS A 155 -6.31 1.26 3.64
CA HIS A 155 -4.99 0.77 3.25
C HIS A 155 -5.03 -0.68 2.75
N GLU A 156 -5.81 -1.54 3.39
CA GLU A 156 -6.00 -2.94 2.96
C GLU A 156 -6.62 -3.01 1.56
N HIS A 157 -7.54 -2.09 1.24
CA HIS A 157 -8.12 -1.99 -0.10
C HIS A 157 -7.15 -1.38 -1.13
N CYS A 158 -6.36 -0.38 -0.73
CA CYS A 158 -5.39 0.27 -1.62
C CYS A 158 -4.12 0.71 -0.88
N PRO A 159 -3.08 -0.15 -0.87
CA PRO A 159 -1.81 0.14 -0.18
C PRO A 159 -1.07 1.37 -0.70
N LEU A 160 -1.33 1.75 -1.96
CA LEU A 160 -0.72 2.91 -2.62
C LEU A 160 -1.07 4.25 -1.96
N TYR A 161 -2.12 4.30 -1.14
CA TYR A 161 -2.42 5.47 -0.33
C TYR A 161 -1.26 5.88 0.59
N ARG A 162 -0.44 4.92 1.05
CA ARG A 162 0.78 5.23 1.81
C ARG A 162 1.72 6.11 0.98
N ALA A 163 2.10 5.63 -0.21
CA ALA A 163 3.01 6.32 -1.12
C ALA A 163 2.42 7.67 -1.62
N ALA A 164 1.10 7.75 -1.76
CA ALA A 164 0.42 8.99 -2.07
C ALA A 164 0.55 10.01 -0.94
N SER A 165 0.40 9.58 0.32
CA SER A 165 0.32 10.46 1.48
C SER A 165 1.63 11.09 1.97
N ILE A 166 2.79 10.68 1.43
CA ILE A 166 4.13 11.06 1.93
C ILE A 166 4.39 12.58 1.94
N GLN A 167 3.65 13.36 1.15
CA GLN A 167 3.78 14.82 1.13
C GLN A 167 3.06 15.51 2.30
N TRP A 168 2.15 14.79 2.98
CA TRP A 168 1.34 15.34 4.07
C TRP A 168 1.55 14.64 5.41
N LEU A 169 2.17 13.45 5.43
CA LEU A 169 2.53 12.69 6.62
C LEU A 169 4.01 12.31 6.60
N GLU A 170 4.66 12.47 7.75
CA GLU A 170 5.98 11.89 8.00
C GLU A 170 5.91 10.35 7.94
N GLU A 171 7.01 9.71 7.54
CA GLU A 171 7.04 8.26 7.28
C GLU A 171 6.61 7.40 8.49
N GLY A 172 6.86 7.86 9.73
CA GLY A 172 6.45 7.20 10.97
C GLY A 172 5.02 7.48 11.43
N ARG A 173 4.32 8.44 10.82
CA ARG A 173 2.96 8.85 11.22
C ARG A 173 1.85 8.17 10.43
N TYR A 174 2.20 7.37 9.42
CA TYR A 174 1.21 6.59 8.70
C TYR A 174 0.70 5.42 9.58
N PRO A 175 -0.62 5.24 9.76
CA PRO A 175 -1.17 4.29 10.73
C PRO A 175 -0.71 2.83 10.58
N ALA A 176 -0.39 2.38 9.35
CA ALA A 176 0.11 1.02 9.14
C ALA A 176 1.49 0.76 9.79
N PHE A 177 2.34 1.79 9.93
CA PHE A 177 3.63 1.69 10.62
C PHE A 177 3.46 1.80 12.13
N ALA A 178 2.70 2.78 12.59
CA ALA A 178 2.45 3.01 14.00
C ALA A 178 1.73 1.80 14.66
N SER A 179 0.82 1.15 13.94
CA SER A 179 0.11 -0.05 14.43
C SER A 179 1.04 -1.26 14.50
N LEU A 180 1.93 -1.46 13.53
CA LEU A 180 2.95 -2.50 13.55
C LEU A 180 4.00 -2.27 14.64
N GLU A 181 4.43 -1.03 14.87
CA GLU A 181 5.34 -0.69 15.97
C GLU A 181 4.67 -0.82 17.33
N ARG A 182 3.43 -0.34 17.49
CA ARG A 182 2.67 -0.46 18.74
C ARG A 182 2.39 -1.93 19.06
N TRP A 183 2.07 -2.75 18.06
CA TRP A 183 1.96 -4.21 18.19
C TRP A 183 3.30 -4.90 18.47
N ARG A 184 4.39 -4.49 17.82
CA ARG A 184 5.74 -5.03 18.11
C ARG A 184 6.17 -4.69 19.53
N ARG A 185 5.95 -3.45 19.98
CA ARG A 185 6.27 -2.99 21.34
C ARG A 185 5.40 -3.71 22.38
N SER A 186 4.13 -3.98 22.11
CA SER A 186 3.27 -4.76 23.01
C SER A 186 3.56 -6.27 23.00
N LYS A 187 4.33 -6.76 22.02
CA LYS A 187 4.85 -8.14 21.95
C LYS A 187 6.29 -8.30 22.40
N VAL A 188 6.97 -7.25 22.85
CA VAL A 188 8.24 -7.41 23.58
C VAL A 188 7.88 -7.99 24.95
N VAL A 189 7.81 -9.33 25.00
CA VAL A 189 7.88 -10.08 26.25
C VAL A 189 9.19 -9.65 26.90
N ALA A 190 9.12 -9.15 28.14
CA ALA A 190 10.31 -8.85 28.92
C ALA A 190 11.25 -10.07 28.84
N PRO A 191 12.57 -9.89 28.64
CA PRO A 191 13.49 -11.01 28.62
C PRO A 191 13.24 -11.83 29.89
N PRO A 192 13.17 -13.17 29.81
CA PRO A 192 12.97 -13.99 30.99
C PRO A 192 14.05 -13.61 31.99
N SER A 193 13.63 -13.14 33.17
CA SER A 193 14.54 -12.90 34.28
C SER A 193 15.05 -14.26 34.74
N TRP A 194 16.14 -14.73 34.15
CA TRP A 194 16.90 -15.82 34.72
C TRP A 194 17.53 -15.28 36.00
N ASP A 195 16.84 -15.46 37.12
CA ASP A 195 17.44 -15.34 38.44
C ASP A 195 18.52 -16.42 38.55
N VAL A 196 19.76 -16.05 38.24
CA VAL A 196 20.93 -16.87 38.47
C VAL A 196 21.37 -16.65 39.91
N THR A 197 20.55 -17.07 40.85
CA THR A 197 20.94 -17.18 42.25
C THR A 197 20.49 -18.53 42.76
N HIS A 198 21.20 -19.60 42.39
CA HIS A 198 21.40 -20.82 43.19
C HIS A 198 22.42 -21.71 42.48
N ASN A 199 23.68 -21.61 42.90
CA ASN A 199 24.64 -22.72 42.98
C ASN A 199 25.76 -22.31 43.94
#